data_AF-A0AA39T311-F1
#
_entry.id   AF-A0AA39T311-F1
#
_cell.length_a   1.000
_cell.length_b   1.000
_cell.length_c   1.000
_cell.angle_alpha   90.00
_cell.angle_beta   90.00
_cell.angle_gamma   90.00
#
_symmetry.space_group_name_H-M   'P 1'
#
loop_
_entity.id
_entity.type
_entity.pdbx_description
1 polymer ?
#
loop_
_entity_poly.entity_id
_entity_poly.type
_entity_poly.pdbx_seq_one_letter_code
_entity_poly.pdbx_strand_id
1 'polypeptide(L)'
;MPSPCLYCGLSASPSQYLHNGNIYQYFDNKLSPVNISLVKSVILSVEGNIQSIDHQLNLLEVLRSRLLAERGHAAAKLTKYHSLVTPVRQLPNEILFEIFSLMCANMPNSIDVIKGPPWVLTHVCSQWKSFCLSSPHLWSTAVIPPMNSKRYHVADILGSYLDRSHGLPLNVCLDARASTKRVDVDRDGHCTSILHILRLHVACWHTLVLSCGNCPAILDIINIWEYRESRLTHLKNIDIHTEVPCLDPAYPISAFSRALNLENIHLRGGILLKNLSFPHLTSFLGTVQSIVQFRQLIESSPSLQDISIWYKPSIRPPDNFPPIPLTHPNIRKVTVYASTACFSSVIFPSLEELVIDSGVYESNFGPEHVNHLSSLMGSSNHPGRSLSMKVLSPSHITPFLTPGLTSLTIEVQAINSKEVYGALMYNPESSYPVAPNLTQLSIKEMSPVSNPVILTDDACLKMVLSRATTLQSVVLQIICISHYTQLKGARPHPLLNDFKSLRSSRGQDGLDVRIRWTGRIAILGTDHDKVLDLI
;
A
#
# COMPACT_ATOMS: atom_id res chain seq x y z
N MET A 1 42.26 -27.68 67.00
CA MET A 1 40.86 -27.44 66.63
C MET A 1 40.85 -26.74 65.28
N PRO A 2 40.05 -27.16 64.29
CA PRO A 2 39.99 -26.50 62.99
C PRO A 2 39.31 -25.14 63.13
N SER A 3 39.93 -24.10 62.57
CA SER A 3 39.43 -22.73 62.56
C SER A 3 38.09 -22.63 61.80
N PRO A 4 37.10 -21.87 62.29
CA PRO A 4 35.84 -21.67 61.59
C PRO A 4 36.04 -20.92 60.27
N CYS A 5 35.21 -21.26 59.27
CA CYS A 5 35.22 -20.64 57.96
C CYS A 5 34.88 -19.14 58.05
N LEU A 6 35.74 -18.28 57.50
CA LEU A 6 35.62 -16.82 57.56
C LEU A 6 34.35 -16.24 56.90
N TYR A 7 33.66 -17.00 56.04
CA TYR A 7 32.46 -16.53 55.33
C TYR A 7 31.13 -17.00 55.94
N CYS A 8 31.12 -18.13 56.65
CA CYS A 8 29.89 -18.70 57.24
C CYS A 8 29.99 -19.03 58.74
N GLY A 9 31.14 -18.86 59.37
CA GLY A 9 31.35 -19.08 60.81
C GLY A 9 31.35 -20.54 61.27
N LEU A 10 31.16 -21.50 60.36
CA LEU A 10 31.08 -22.92 60.69
C LEU A 10 32.49 -23.53 60.85
N SER A 11 32.74 -24.25 61.94
CA SER A 11 33.92 -25.10 62.12
C SER A 11 33.79 -26.38 61.30
N ALA A 12 34.87 -26.79 60.64
CA ALA A 12 34.91 -28.07 59.93
C ALA A 12 34.85 -29.21 60.96
N SER A 13 33.69 -29.84 61.13
CA SER A 13 33.61 -31.09 61.88
C SER A 13 34.23 -32.20 61.01
N PRO A 14 35.15 -33.03 61.53
CA PRO A 14 35.59 -34.20 60.79
C PRO A 14 34.35 -35.06 60.53
N SER A 15 34.18 -35.49 59.29
CA SER A 15 33.15 -36.43 58.88
C SER A 15 33.27 -37.71 59.70
N GLN A 16 32.54 -37.77 60.82
CA GLN A 16 32.31 -39.00 61.54
C GLN A 16 31.32 -39.80 60.71
N TYR A 17 31.85 -40.59 59.79
CA TYR A 17 31.20 -41.81 59.35
C TYR A 17 30.81 -42.57 60.62
N LEU A 18 29.52 -42.56 60.97
CA LEU A 18 28.94 -43.49 61.93
C LEU A 18 29.09 -44.88 61.31
N HIS A 19 30.26 -45.47 61.49
CA HIS A 19 30.55 -46.83 61.13
C HIS A 19 29.66 -47.73 62.00
N ASN A 20 28.77 -48.43 61.31
CA ASN A 20 27.98 -49.58 61.75
C ASN A 20 28.47 -50.26 63.03
N GLY A 21 27.73 -50.05 64.12
CA GLY A 21 27.71 -50.91 65.30
C GLY A 21 26.26 -51.32 65.58
N ASN A 22 25.72 -52.17 64.72
CA ASN A 22 24.54 -53.02 64.88
C ASN A 22 23.56 -52.69 66.05
N ILE A 23 22.79 -51.60 65.95
CA ILE A 23 21.75 -51.25 66.94
C ILE A 23 20.63 -52.33 66.98
N TYR A 24 20.49 -53.12 65.92
CA TYR A 24 19.53 -54.23 65.86
C TYR A 24 19.92 -55.45 66.71
N GLN A 25 21.16 -55.54 67.24
CA GLN A 25 21.52 -56.64 68.16
C GLN A 25 20.93 -56.49 69.57
N TYR A 26 20.34 -55.34 69.92
CA TYR A 26 19.70 -55.14 71.23
C TYR A 26 18.23 -55.59 71.29
N PHE A 27 17.59 -55.83 70.16
CA PHE A 27 16.16 -56.17 70.14
C PHE A 27 15.87 -57.68 70.07
N ASP A 28 16.87 -58.53 69.79
CA ASP A 28 16.64 -59.96 69.53
C ASP A 28 17.25 -60.97 70.53
N ASN A 29 17.86 -60.53 71.65
CA ASN A 29 18.33 -61.46 72.68
C ASN A 29 17.72 -61.18 74.06
N LYS A 30 16.83 -62.09 74.47
CA LYS A 30 16.28 -62.25 75.82
C LYS A 30 17.41 -62.34 76.87
N LEU A 31 17.30 -61.48 77.90
CA LEU A 31 18.06 -61.43 79.16
C LEU A 31 19.53 -60.91 79.14
N SER A 32 19.68 -59.58 79.18
CA SER A 32 20.74 -58.87 79.91
C SER A 32 20.18 -57.51 80.37
N PRO A 33 20.48 -57.00 81.59
CA PRO A 33 19.94 -55.73 82.04
C PRO A 33 20.54 -54.59 81.22
N VAL A 34 19.74 -54.02 80.31
CA VAL A 34 20.10 -52.82 79.54
C VAL A 34 20.49 -51.73 80.53
N ASN A 35 21.72 -51.22 80.43
CA ASN A 35 22.18 -50.15 81.30
C ASN A 35 21.49 -48.83 80.90
N ILE A 36 20.36 -48.54 81.54
CA ILE A 36 19.46 -47.41 81.25
C ILE A 36 20.20 -46.06 81.29
N SER A 37 21.22 -45.91 82.13
CA SER A 37 22.00 -44.67 82.20
C SER A 37 22.86 -44.44 80.96
N LEU A 38 23.43 -45.51 80.40
CA LEU A 38 24.20 -45.45 79.15
C LEU A 38 23.28 -45.06 77.98
N VAL A 39 22.11 -45.69 77.86
CA VAL A 39 21.13 -45.37 76.82
C VAL A 39 20.65 -43.91 76.93
N LYS A 40 20.36 -43.41 78.14
CA LYS A 40 19.99 -42.01 78.36
C LYS A 40 21.09 -41.03 77.94
N SER A 41 22.36 -41.35 78.22
CA SER A 41 23.49 -40.50 77.81
C SER A 41 23.68 -40.46 76.29
N VAL A 42 23.45 -41.59 75.60
CA VAL A 42 23.48 -41.67 74.13
C VAL A 42 22.33 -40.87 73.52
N ILE A 43 21.11 -40.96 74.08
CA ILE A 43 19.95 -40.17 73.65
C ILE A 43 20.26 -38.68 73.75
N LEU A 44 20.75 -38.19 74.90
CA LEU A 44 21.11 -36.78 75.08
C LEU A 44 22.19 -36.32 74.09
N SER A 45 23.18 -37.19 73.80
CA SER A 45 24.20 -36.90 72.80
C SER A 45 23.64 -36.83 71.37
N VAL A 46 22.72 -37.71 71.01
CA VAL A 46 22.07 -37.72 69.69
C VAL A 46 21.13 -36.53 69.54
N GLU A 47 20.36 -36.18 70.56
CA GLU A 47 19.50 -35.00 70.59
C GLU A 47 20.31 -33.71 70.44
N GLY A 48 21.45 -33.59 71.14
CA GLY A 48 22.38 -32.47 70.97
C GLY A 48 22.94 -32.37 69.55
N ASN A 49 23.27 -33.51 68.93
CA ASN A 49 23.74 -33.54 67.54
C ASN A 49 22.64 -33.11 66.56
N ILE A 50 21.39 -33.55 66.76
CA ILE A 50 20.24 -33.13 65.94
C ILE A 50 20.04 -31.62 66.05
N GLN A 51 20.02 -31.07 67.27
CA GLN A 51 19.89 -29.62 67.48
C GLN A 51 21.02 -28.83 66.80
N SER A 52 22.25 -29.34 66.83
CA SER A 52 23.37 -28.73 66.13
C SER A 52 23.18 -28.78 64.60
N ILE A 53 22.70 -29.89 64.05
CA ILE A 53 22.43 -30.03 62.60
C ILE A 53 21.30 -29.08 62.19
N ASP A 54 20.20 -29.02 62.95
CA ASP A 54 19.08 -28.12 62.69
C ASP A 54 19.51 -26.65 62.74
N HIS A 55 20.42 -26.30 63.66
CA HIS A 55 21.00 -24.96 63.68
C HIS A 55 21.81 -24.65 62.41
N GLN A 56 22.62 -25.61 61.94
CA GLN A 56 23.39 -25.47 60.70
C GLN A 56 22.49 -25.39 59.46
N LEU A 57 21.40 -26.16 59.42
CA LEU A 57 20.39 -26.09 58.35
C LEU A 57 19.73 -24.72 58.30
N ASN A 58 19.28 -24.20 59.45
CA ASN A 58 18.70 -22.86 59.55
C ASN A 58 19.69 -21.78 59.09
N LEU A 59 20.97 -21.87 59.50
CA LEU A 59 22.01 -20.94 59.05
C LEU A 59 22.21 -20.98 57.53
N LEU A 60 22.24 -22.17 56.93
CA LEU A 60 22.38 -22.35 55.48
C LEU A 60 21.16 -21.81 54.72
N GLU A 61 19.96 -21.98 55.26
CA GLU A 61 18.73 -21.43 54.66
C GLU A 61 18.71 -19.90 54.66
N VAL A 62 19.16 -19.28 55.77
CA VAL A 62 19.33 -17.83 55.85
C VAL A 62 20.37 -17.34 54.85
N LEU A 63 21.53 -18.02 54.76
CA LEU A 63 22.57 -17.68 53.79
C LEU A 63 22.09 -17.83 52.34
N ARG A 64 21.35 -18.90 52.03
CA ARG A 64 20.75 -19.13 50.71
C ARG A 64 19.79 -18.00 50.34
N SER A 65 18.93 -17.59 51.28
CA SER A 65 17.98 -16.51 51.07
C SER A 65 18.69 -15.18 50.79
N ARG A 66 19.76 -14.87 51.54
CA ARG A 66 20.60 -13.68 51.30
C ARG A 66 21.24 -13.72 49.91
N LEU A 67 21.88 -14.82 49.54
CA LEU A 67 22.54 -14.96 48.23
C LEU A 67 21.56 -14.90 47.06
N LEU A 68 20.34 -15.43 47.22
CA LEU A 68 19.28 -15.29 46.21
C LEU A 68 18.84 -13.83 46.05
N ALA A 69 18.72 -13.08 47.15
CA ALA A 69 18.41 -11.66 47.11
C ALA A 69 19.56 -10.84 46.45
N GLU A 70 20.82 -11.15 46.77
CA GLU A 70 21.99 -10.53 46.14
C GLU A 70 22.06 -10.85 44.63
N ARG A 71 21.80 -12.10 44.24
CA ARG A 71 21.69 -12.50 42.83
C ARG A 71 20.56 -11.74 42.12
N GLY A 72 19.40 -11.58 42.76
CA GLY A 72 18.28 -10.80 42.23
C GLY A 72 18.66 -9.34 41.98
N HIS A 73 19.34 -8.71 42.94
CA HIS A 73 19.86 -7.34 42.78
C HIS A 73 20.89 -7.23 41.66
N ALA A 74 21.85 -8.16 41.59
CA ALA A 74 22.87 -8.18 40.54
C ALA A 74 22.24 -8.37 39.15
N ALA A 75 21.27 -9.28 39.01
CA ALA A 75 20.54 -9.48 37.76
C ALA A 75 19.76 -8.23 37.35
N ALA A 76 19.05 -7.57 38.28
CA ALA A 76 18.36 -6.32 37.99
C ALA A 76 19.33 -5.20 37.55
N LYS A 77 20.52 -5.13 38.16
CA LYS A 77 21.58 -4.19 37.78
C LYS A 77 22.13 -4.50 36.38
N LEU A 78 22.33 -5.77 36.05
CA LEU A 78 22.77 -6.22 34.72
C LEU A 78 21.75 -5.84 33.64
N THR A 79 20.46 -6.09 33.87
CA THR A 79 19.38 -5.69 32.94
C THR A 79 19.38 -4.19 32.68
N LYS A 80 19.61 -3.37 33.71
CA LYS A 80 19.75 -1.91 33.55
C LYS A 80 20.92 -1.56 32.63
N TYR A 81 22.12 -2.11 32.86
CA TYR A 81 23.27 -1.84 32.00
C TYR A 81 23.08 -2.34 30.56
N HIS A 82 22.51 -3.54 30.37
CA HIS A 82 22.16 -4.02 29.03
C HIS A 82 21.22 -3.06 28.31
N SER A 83 20.22 -2.51 29.01
CA SER A 83 19.32 -1.52 28.42
C SER A 83 20.04 -0.26 27.93
N LEU A 84 21.12 0.18 28.61
CA LEU A 84 21.91 1.35 28.24
C LEU A 84 22.74 1.12 26.97
N VAL A 85 23.21 -0.10 26.75
CA VAL A 85 24.03 -0.46 25.58
C VAL A 85 23.19 -1.02 24.42
N THR A 86 21.86 -0.95 24.48
CA THR A 86 21.01 -1.38 23.36
C THR A 86 21.29 -0.52 22.12
N PRO A 87 21.35 -1.13 20.91
CA PRO A 87 21.60 -0.40 19.67
C PRO A 87 20.65 0.78 19.44
N VAL A 88 19.38 0.63 19.84
CA VAL A 88 18.34 1.68 19.71
C VAL A 88 18.68 2.97 20.44
N ARG A 89 19.45 2.92 21.54
CA ARG A 89 19.89 4.14 22.27
C ARG A 89 21.12 4.79 21.65
N GLN A 90 21.80 4.09 20.75
CA GLN A 90 23.01 4.55 20.06
C GLN A 90 22.70 5.10 18.66
N LEU A 91 21.46 4.95 18.19
CA LEU A 91 21.04 5.51 16.91
C LEU A 91 21.02 7.04 16.98
N PRO A 92 21.60 7.73 15.99
CA PRO A 92 21.39 9.16 15.81
C PRO A 92 19.91 9.50 15.65
N ASN A 93 19.53 10.72 16.03
CA ASN A 93 18.15 11.20 15.95
C ASN A 93 17.61 11.17 14.52
N GLU A 94 18.48 11.36 13.52
CA GLU A 94 18.15 11.33 12.09
C GLU A 94 17.69 9.92 11.69
N ILE A 95 18.38 8.88 12.16
CA ILE A 95 18.03 7.50 11.86
C ILE A 95 16.74 7.10 12.58
N LEU A 96 16.57 7.54 13.84
CA LEU A 96 15.31 7.35 14.57
C LEU A 96 14.15 8.05 13.87
N PHE A 97 14.37 9.26 13.34
CA PHE A 97 13.37 10.00 12.58
C PHE A 97 12.90 9.22 11.35
N GLU A 98 13.83 8.71 10.55
CA GLU A 98 13.50 7.93 9.34
C GLU A 98 12.72 6.65 9.68
N ILE A 99 13.19 5.91 10.69
CA ILE A 99 12.50 4.68 11.15
C ILE A 99 11.07 5.00 11.62
N PHE A 100 10.90 6.06 12.41
CA PHE A 100 9.59 6.44 12.93
C PHE A 100 8.67 6.98 11.84
N SER A 101 9.21 7.74 10.88
CA SER A 101 8.46 8.26 9.73
C SER A 101 7.93 7.13 8.86
N LEU A 102 8.75 6.11 8.58
CA LEU A 102 8.34 4.91 7.85
C LEU A 102 7.25 4.11 8.60
N MET A 103 7.32 4.04 9.93
CA MET A 103 6.26 3.43 10.73
C MET A 103 4.97 4.24 10.66
N CYS A 104 5.03 5.57 10.82
CA CYS A 104 3.85 6.43 10.75
C CYS A 104 3.18 6.43 9.37
N ALA A 105 3.94 6.34 8.28
CA ALA A 105 3.42 6.35 6.92
C ALA A 105 2.58 5.11 6.57
N ASN A 106 2.88 3.95 7.17
CA ASN A 106 2.23 2.67 6.85
C ASN A 106 1.03 2.35 7.75
N MET A 107 0.47 3.34 8.45
CA MET A 107 -0.57 3.09 9.45
C MET A 107 -2.00 3.19 8.93
N PRO A 108 -2.87 2.26 9.35
CA PRO A 108 -4.28 2.31 9.01
C PRO A 108 -5.11 3.26 9.89
N ASN A 109 -4.60 3.70 11.06
CA ASN A 109 -5.40 4.45 12.04
C ASN A 109 -4.53 5.28 13.02
N SER A 110 -4.53 6.61 12.87
CA SER A 110 -3.80 7.55 13.74
C SER A 110 -4.46 7.79 15.10
N ILE A 111 -5.69 7.32 15.30
CA ILE A 111 -6.45 7.45 16.55
C ILE A 111 -6.23 6.25 17.48
N ASP A 112 -5.54 5.19 17.01
CA ASP A 112 -5.17 4.08 17.89
C ASP A 112 -4.03 4.48 18.82
N VAL A 113 -4.37 4.95 20.03
CA VAL A 113 -3.38 5.34 21.05
C VAL A 113 -2.58 4.16 21.61
N ILE A 114 -3.05 2.92 21.44
CA ILE A 114 -2.41 1.72 22.01
C ILE A 114 -1.39 1.16 21.03
N LYS A 115 -1.78 1.00 19.76
CA LYS A 115 -0.97 0.32 18.75
C LYS A 115 -0.52 1.24 17.61
N GLY A 116 -1.12 2.42 17.47
CA GLY A 116 -0.80 3.37 16.41
C GLY A 116 0.42 4.23 16.76
N PRO A 117 1.46 4.29 15.91
CA PRO A 117 2.43 5.37 15.97
C PRO A 117 1.77 6.70 15.54
N PRO A 118 2.24 7.84 16.07
CA PRO A 118 3.38 7.96 16.97
C PRO A 118 3.11 7.53 18.42
N TRP A 119 1.85 7.30 18.82
CA TRP A 119 1.49 7.03 20.22
C TRP A 119 2.25 5.85 20.83
N VAL A 120 2.27 4.69 20.16
CA VAL A 120 2.98 3.50 20.65
C VAL A 120 4.47 3.78 20.89
N LEU A 121 5.08 4.64 20.07
CA LEU A 121 6.50 5.03 20.19
C LEU A 121 6.74 5.87 21.45
N THR A 122 5.76 6.69 21.83
CA THR A 122 5.81 7.45 23.09
C THR A 122 5.73 6.58 24.34
N HIS A 123 5.35 5.31 24.21
CA HIS A 123 5.22 4.36 25.32
C HIS A 123 6.44 3.43 25.49
N VAL A 124 7.42 3.47 24.58
CA VAL A 124 8.59 2.57 24.62
C VAL A 124 9.60 2.98 25.70
N CYS A 125 10.07 4.23 25.66
CA CYS A 125 11.01 4.76 26.65
C CYS A 125 10.94 6.29 26.71
N SER A 126 11.54 6.90 27.73
CA SER A 126 11.53 8.36 27.91
C SER A 126 12.21 9.12 26.76
N GLN A 127 13.27 8.57 26.18
CA GLN A 127 13.97 9.16 25.03
C GLN A 127 13.06 9.22 23.81
N TRP A 128 12.40 8.10 23.47
CA TRP A 128 11.48 8.03 22.34
C TRP A 128 10.26 8.92 22.55
N LYS A 129 9.72 8.96 23.77
CA LYS A 129 8.67 9.90 24.13
C LYS A 129 9.09 11.34 23.88
N SER A 130 10.24 11.76 24.42
CA SER A 130 10.75 13.12 24.22
C SER A 130 10.93 13.44 22.74
N PHE A 131 11.54 12.52 22.00
CA PHE A 131 11.78 12.66 20.57
C PHE A 131 10.47 12.81 19.79
N CYS A 132 9.55 11.85 19.92
CA CYS A 132 8.27 11.89 19.21
C CYS A 132 7.47 13.14 19.53
N LEU A 133 7.46 13.60 20.79
CA LEU A 133 6.74 14.82 21.18
C LEU A 133 7.41 16.09 20.67
N SER A 134 8.72 16.08 20.43
CA SER A 134 9.46 17.22 19.85
C SER A 134 9.47 17.25 18.31
N SER A 135 8.98 16.20 17.65
CA SER A 135 9.03 16.02 16.20
C SER A 135 7.63 16.17 15.57
N PRO A 136 7.18 17.39 15.25
CA PRO A 136 5.83 17.63 14.72
C PRO A 136 5.54 16.91 13.39
N HIS A 137 6.57 16.64 12.58
CA HIS A 137 6.44 15.87 11.34
C HIS A 137 5.87 14.45 11.53
N LEU A 138 6.09 13.83 12.70
CA LEU A 138 5.51 12.51 12.98
C LEU A 138 3.98 12.58 13.18
N TRP A 139 3.44 13.77 13.43
CA TRP A 139 2.04 14.05 13.69
C TRP A 139 1.34 14.73 12.50
N SER A 140 1.97 14.76 11.32
CA SER A 140 1.41 15.46 10.15
C SER A 140 0.56 14.57 9.23
N THR A 141 0.38 13.28 9.55
CA THR A 141 -0.43 12.34 8.74
C THR A 141 -1.56 11.73 9.57
N ALA A 142 -2.74 12.32 9.48
CA ALA A 142 -3.92 11.92 10.22
C ALA A 142 -4.79 10.96 9.39
N VAL A 143 -4.73 9.66 9.70
CA VAL A 143 -5.61 8.63 9.15
C VAL A 143 -6.74 8.35 10.13
N ILE A 144 -7.95 8.74 9.76
CA ILE A 144 -9.14 8.68 10.61
C ILE A 144 -10.00 7.49 10.13
N PRO A 145 -10.22 6.48 11.01
CA PRO A 145 -10.99 5.30 10.67
C PRO A 145 -12.49 5.65 10.53
N PRO A 146 -13.33 4.71 10.07
CA PRO A 146 -14.75 4.95 9.87
C PRO A 146 -15.43 5.65 11.04
N MET A 147 -16.08 6.78 10.76
CA MET A 147 -16.69 7.71 11.73
C MET A 147 -17.86 7.11 12.55
N ASN A 148 -18.16 5.82 12.41
CA ASN A 148 -19.22 5.12 13.13
C ASN A 148 -18.73 4.42 14.42
N SER A 149 -17.44 4.52 14.74
CA SER A 149 -16.91 3.86 15.95
C SER A 149 -17.51 4.53 17.20
N LYS A 150 -18.12 3.74 18.10
CA LYS A 150 -18.66 4.19 19.41
C LYS A 150 -17.55 4.64 20.39
N ARG A 151 -16.39 5.04 19.89
CA ARG A 151 -15.24 5.41 20.71
C ARG A 151 -15.46 6.83 21.22
N TYR A 152 -15.96 6.91 22.45
CA TYR A 152 -15.85 8.12 23.25
C TYR A 152 -14.36 8.55 23.27
N HIS A 153 -14.07 9.85 23.14
CA HIS A 153 -12.73 10.46 23.07
C HIS A 153 -11.99 10.48 21.72
N VAL A 154 -12.59 10.06 20.60
CA VAL A 154 -11.94 10.21 19.27
C VAL A 154 -11.60 11.68 18.98
N ALA A 155 -12.50 12.57 19.37
CA ALA A 155 -12.32 14.01 19.27
C ALA A 155 -11.09 14.50 20.05
N ASP A 156 -10.97 14.16 21.32
CA ASP A 156 -9.87 14.59 22.18
C ASP A 156 -8.51 14.06 21.69
N ILE A 157 -8.49 12.79 21.25
CA ILE A 157 -7.30 12.15 20.70
C ILE A 157 -6.90 12.83 19.40
N LEU A 158 -7.85 13.09 18.51
CA LEU A 158 -7.60 13.77 17.25
C LEU A 158 -7.13 15.21 17.47
N GLY A 159 -7.76 15.96 18.37
CA GLY A 159 -7.33 17.29 18.76
C GLY A 159 -5.89 17.28 19.26
N SER A 160 -5.58 16.38 20.21
CA SER A 160 -4.21 16.20 20.72
C SER A 160 -3.21 15.80 19.64
N TYR A 161 -3.63 15.01 18.65
CA TYR A 161 -2.79 14.62 17.50
C TYR A 161 -2.49 15.83 16.62
N LEU A 162 -3.52 16.59 16.24
CA LEU A 162 -3.41 17.75 15.36
C LEU A 162 -2.65 18.91 16.03
N ASP A 163 -2.82 19.12 17.33
CA ASP A 163 -2.05 20.14 18.08
C ASP A 163 -0.55 19.86 18.03
N ARG A 164 -0.15 18.59 18.09
CA ARG A 164 1.26 18.16 18.00
C ARG A 164 1.86 18.33 16.60
N SER A 165 1.04 18.51 15.57
CA SER A 165 1.54 18.85 14.23
C SER A 165 2.09 20.29 14.16
N HIS A 166 1.80 21.13 15.15
CA HIS A 166 2.27 22.52 15.23
C HIS A 166 2.00 23.36 13.97
N GLY A 167 0.91 23.07 13.25
CA GLY A 167 0.52 23.82 12.04
C GLY A 167 1.33 23.48 10.78
N LEU A 168 2.10 22.39 10.81
CA LEU A 168 2.74 21.86 9.62
C LEU A 168 1.70 21.41 8.57
N PRO A 169 2.08 21.34 7.28
CA PRO A 169 1.26 20.76 6.23
C PRO A 169 0.75 19.35 6.61
N LEU A 170 -0.58 19.19 6.63
CA LEU A 170 -1.26 17.98 7.07
C LEU A 170 -1.73 17.11 5.91
N ASN A 171 -1.43 15.82 5.97
CA ASN A 171 -2.03 14.78 5.15
C ASN A 171 -3.20 14.17 5.92
N VAL A 172 -4.42 14.38 5.45
CA VAL A 172 -5.64 13.92 6.12
C VAL A 172 -6.28 12.82 5.27
N CYS A 173 -6.43 11.63 5.84
CA CYS A 173 -7.15 10.51 5.23
C CYS A 173 -8.42 10.23 6.04
N LEU A 174 -9.58 10.35 5.41
CA LEU A 174 -10.88 10.19 6.05
C LEU A 174 -11.64 9.01 5.42
N ASP A 175 -12.03 8.04 6.24
CA ASP A 175 -12.97 7.01 5.82
C ASP A 175 -14.40 7.38 6.25
N ALA A 176 -15.19 7.89 5.31
CA ALA A 176 -16.59 8.25 5.51
C ALA A 176 -17.57 7.17 4.98
N ARG A 177 -17.11 5.99 4.57
CA ARG A 177 -17.96 4.94 3.97
C ARG A 177 -19.03 4.42 4.91
N ALA A 178 -18.70 4.28 6.19
CA ALA A 178 -19.63 3.76 7.18
C ALA A 178 -20.64 4.80 7.72
N SER A 179 -20.63 6.04 7.20
CA SER A 179 -21.56 7.11 7.57
C SER A 179 -22.94 6.92 6.95
N THR A 180 -23.62 5.82 7.26
CA THR A 180 -25.00 5.54 6.79
C THR A 180 -26.07 6.31 7.55
N LYS A 181 -25.72 6.97 8.66
CA LYS A 181 -26.64 7.80 9.47
C LYS A 181 -25.90 9.01 10.03
N ARG A 182 -26.23 10.20 9.49
CA ARG A 182 -25.79 11.55 9.92
C ARG A 182 -24.31 11.63 10.24
N VAL A 183 -23.51 12.04 9.26
CA VAL A 183 -22.15 12.56 9.47
C VAL A 183 -22.17 13.39 10.74
N ASP A 184 -21.35 13.02 11.72
CA ASP A 184 -21.30 13.42 13.14
C ASP A 184 -21.65 14.90 13.41
N VAL A 185 -22.89 15.33 13.19
CA VAL A 185 -23.37 16.67 13.53
C VAL A 185 -23.54 16.63 15.04
N ASP A 186 -22.66 17.34 15.74
CA ASP A 186 -22.62 17.51 17.20
C ASP A 186 -24.03 17.57 17.80
N ARG A 187 -24.60 16.40 18.15
CA ARG A 187 -25.97 16.30 18.66
C ARG A 187 -26.05 16.73 20.12
N ASP A 188 -24.90 16.71 20.79
CA ASP A 188 -24.79 16.88 22.22
C ASP A 188 -24.34 18.30 22.60
N GLY A 189 -24.04 19.15 21.61
CA GLY A 189 -23.64 20.55 21.82
C GLY A 189 -22.28 20.71 22.52
N HIS A 190 -21.46 19.65 22.49
CA HIS A 190 -20.19 19.57 23.22
C HIS A 190 -18.95 19.78 22.32
N CYS A 191 -19.12 20.15 21.05
CA CYS A 191 -18.04 20.31 20.06
C CYS A 191 -17.17 19.05 19.89
N THR A 192 -17.72 17.86 20.19
CA THR A 192 -17.02 16.56 20.12
C THR A 192 -17.06 15.92 18.73
N SER A 193 -17.51 16.68 17.72
CA SER A 193 -17.53 16.21 16.34
C SER A 193 -16.13 16.20 15.73
N ILE A 194 -15.73 15.08 15.13
CA ILE A 194 -14.48 14.96 14.34
C ILE A 194 -14.39 16.09 13.30
N LEU A 195 -15.51 16.42 12.67
CA LEU A 195 -15.58 17.49 11.68
C LEU A 195 -15.33 18.87 12.27
N HIS A 196 -15.78 19.12 13.50
CA HIS A 196 -15.52 20.39 14.17
C HIS A 196 -14.02 20.59 14.39
N ILE A 197 -13.32 19.56 14.87
CA ILE A 197 -11.87 19.57 15.10
C ILE A 197 -11.12 19.74 13.78
N LEU A 198 -11.48 18.95 12.76
CA LEU A 198 -10.87 19.03 11.43
C LEU A 198 -11.01 20.43 10.81
N ARG A 199 -12.16 21.07 10.97
CA ARG A 199 -12.42 22.43 10.49
C ARG A 199 -11.44 23.45 11.06
N LEU A 200 -11.01 23.31 12.31
CA LEU A 200 -10.07 24.24 12.96
C LEU A 200 -8.67 24.18 12.32
N HIS A 201 -8.27 23.02 11.79
CA HIS A 201 -6.95 22.81 11.18
C HIS A 201 -6.99 22.81 9.64
N VAL A 202 -8.12 23.16 9.02
CA VAL A 202 -8.30 23.10 7.56
C VAL A 202 -7.29 23.97 6.79
N ALA A 203 -6.75 25.00 7.46
CA ALA A 203 -5.75 25.90 6.90
C ALA A 203 -4.40 25.23 6.60
N CYS A 204 -4.09 24.15 7.30
CA CYS A 204 -2.83 23.44 7.19
C CYS A 204 -2.95 22.22 6.28
N TRP A 205 -4.14 21.92 5.73
CA TRP A 205 -4.34 20.74 4.89
C TRP A 205 -3.52 20.85 3.61
N HIS A 206 -2.77 19.80 3.33
CA HIS A 206 -1.89 19.67 2.18
C HIS A 206 -2.35 18.58 1.23
N THR A 207 -2.68 17.42 1.77
CA THR A 207 -3.27 16.30 1.05
C THR A 207 -4.56 15.88 1.75
N LEU A 208 -5.63 15.69 0.98
CA LEU A 208 -6.88 15.12 1.46
C LEU A 208 -7.19 13.85 0.68
N VAL A 209 -7.24 12.72 1.38
CA VAL A 209 -7.76 11.45 0.87
C VAL A 209 -9.10 11.17 1.53
N LEU A 210 -10.14 10.91 0.75
CA LEU A 210 -11.50 10.74 1.26
C LEU A 210 -12.21 9.56 0.60
N SER A 211 -12.56 8.57 1.42
CA SER A 211 -13.42 7.46 1.03
C SER A 211 -14.87 7.79 1.37
N CYS A 212 -15.75 7.90 0.37
CA CYS A 212 -17.17 8.19 0.58
C CYS A 212 -18.05 6.94 0.38
N GLY A 213 -19.13 6.85 1.16
CA GLY A 213 -20.21 5.89 0.93
C GLY A 213 -21.20 6.39 -0.14
N ASN A 214 -22.42 5.84 -0.15
CA ASN A 214 -23.44 6.14 -1.18
C ASN A 214 -23.86 7.62 -1.28
N CYS A 215 -23.69 8.40 -0.20
CA CYS A 215 -23.99 9.84 -0.19
C CYS A 215 -22.77 10.60 0.32
N PRO A 216 -22.06 11.38 -0.51
CA PRO A 216 -20.85 12.10 -0.10
C PRO A 216 -21.19 13.41 0.62
N ALA A 217 -22.08 13.39 1.61
CA ALA A 217 -22.55 14.57 2.37
C ALA A 217 -21.41 15.36 3.06
N ILE A 218 -20.28 14.69 3.32
CA ILE A 218 -19.06 15.34 3.82
C ILE A 218 -18.52 16.40 2.84
N LEU A 219 -18.72 16.22 1.52
CA LEU A 219 -18.30 17.19 0.51
C LEU A 219 -19.15 18.47 0.58
N ASP A 220 -20.44 18.35 0.87
CA ASP A 220 -21.29 19.52 1.13
C ASP A 220 -20.81 20.30 2.36
N ILE A 221 -20.36 19.59 3.40
CA ILE A 221 -19.82 20.23 4.61
C ILE A 221 -18.50 20.94 4.33
N ILE A 222 -17.59 20.30 3.58
CA ILE A 222 -16.33 20.93 3.17
C ILE A 222 -16.60 22.16 2.30
N ASN A 223 -17.56 22.09 1.39
CA ASN A 223 -17.99 23.25 0.60
C ASN A 223 -18.49 24.40 1.49
N ILE A 224 -19.24 24.10 2.57
CA ILE A 224 -19.65 25.11 3.55
C ILE A 224 -18.43 25.72 4.27
N TRP A 225 -17.42 24.91 4.61
CA TRP A 225 -16.20 25.40 5.25
C TRP A 225 -15.43 26.35 4.34
N GLU A 226 -15.24 25.95 3.09
CA GLU A 226 -14.55 26.72 2.06
C GLU A 226 -15.27 28.05 1.75
N TYR A 227 -16.61 28.04 1.72
CA TYR A 227 -17.40 29.25 1.50
C TYR A 227 -17.31 30.23 2.66
N ARG A 228 -17.32 29.72 3.91
CA ARG A 228 -17.25 30.58 5.10
C ARG A 228 -15.87 31.19 5.27
N GLU A 229 -14.81 30.41 5.03
CA GLU A 229 -13.43 30.85 5.22
C GLU A 229 -12.52 30.19 4.17
N SER A 230 -11.91 30.98 3.29
CA SER A 230 -11.03 30.49 2.22
C SER A 230 -9.67 30.06 2.77
N ARG A 231 -9.65 28.99 3.57
CA ARG A 231 -8.47 28.50 4.27
C ARG A 231 -7.78 27.33 3.58
N LEU A 232 -8.32 26.77 2.50
CA LEU A 232 -7.71 25.68 1.73
C LEU A 232 -6.52 26.15 0.85
N THR A 233 -5.73 27.11 1.32
CA THR A 233 -4.63 27.73 0.56
C THR A 233 -3.40 26.83 0.45
N HIS A 234 -3.21 25.89 1.38
CA HIS A 234 -2.09 24.94 1.35
C HIS A 234 -2.45 23.60 0.71
N LEU A 235 -3.72 23.40 0.33
CA LEU A 235 -4.21 22.14 -0.21
C LEU A 235 -3.68 22.00 -1.64
N LYS A 236 -2.86 20.96 -1.85
CA LYS A 236 -2.25 20.64 -3.14
C LYS A 236 -2.84 19.39 -3.76
N ASN A 237 -3.22 18.40 -2.94
CA ASN A 237 -3.61 17.08 -3.42
C ASN A 237 -4.98 16.70 -2.88
N ILE A 238 -5.88 16.27 -3.76
CA ILE A 238 -7.14 15.63 -3.38
C ILE A 238 -7.29 14.28 -4.07
N ASP A 239 -7.64 13.26 -3.30
CA ASP A 239 -8.04 11.94 -3.81
C ASP A 239 -9.36 11.54 -3.14
N ILE A 240 -10.44 11.51 -3.92
CA ILE A 240 -11.78 11.23 -3.43
C ILE A 240 -12.33 10.03 -4.20
N HIS A 241 -12.69 8.97 -3.49
CA HIS A 241 -13.21 7.76 -4.11
C HIS A 241 -14.48 7.26 -3.41
N THR A 242 -15.40 6.71 -4.20
CA THR A 242 -16.61 6.03 -3.73
C THR A 242 -16.57 4.56 -4.13
N GLU A 243 -16.93 3.65 -3.21
CA GLU A 243 -16.87 2.19 -3.46
C GLU A 243 -17.90 1.72 -4.48
N VAL A 244 -19.05 2.38 -4.51
CA VAL A 244 -20.10 2.11 -5.48
C VAL A 244 -20.05 3.26 -6.49
N PRO A 245 -19.91 2.98 -7.81
CA PRO A 245 -20.13 4.02 -8.80
C PRO A 245 -21.55 4.54 -8.57
N CYS A 246 -21.70 5.83 -8.25
CA CYS A 246 -23.01 6.42 -7.99
C CYS A 246 -23.97 5.93 -9.09
N LEU A 247 -25.05 5.25 -8.68
CA LEU A 247 -26.17 4.98 -9.57
C LEU A 247 -26.53 6.33 -10.18
N ASP A 248 -26.51 6.43 -11.51
CA ASP A 248 -26.80 7.64 -12.26
C ASP A 248 -27.99 8.39 -11.61
N PRO A 249 -27.90 9.69 -11.29
CA PRO A 249 -26.92 10.65 -11.79
C PRO A 249 -25.65 10.82 -10.93
N ALA A 250 -24.55 11.14 -11.61
CA ALA A 250 -23.30 11.60 -11.01
C ALA A 250 -23.50 12.80 -10.06
N TYR A 251 -22.66 12.92 -9.02
CA TYR A 251 -22.86 13.88 -7.92
C TYR A 251 -21.99 15.14 -8.09
N PRO A 252 -22.59 16.30 -8.43
CA PRO A 252 -21.84 17.52 -8.68
C PRO A 252 -21.51 18.26 -7.38
N ILE A 253 -20.21 18.46 -7.13
CA ILE A 253 -19.66 19.18 -5.98
C ILE A 253 -19.16 20.57 -6.37
N SER A 254 -19.37 21.53 -5.47
CA SER A 254 -18.76 22.86 -5.52
C SER A 254 -17.59 23.02 -4.54
N ALA A 255 -17.34 22.00 -3.70
CA ALA A 255 -16.18 21.95 -2.83
C ALA A 255 -14.87 22.04 -3.65
N PHE A 256 -13.86 22.64 -3.05
CA PHE A 256 -12.52 22.86 -3.60
C PHE A 256 -12.44 23.88 -4.74
N SER A 257 -13.56 24.52 -5.11
CA SER A 257 -13.59 25.50 -6.21
C SER A 257 -12.76 26.76 -5.95
N ARG A 258 -12.37 27.02 -4.70
CA ARG A 258 -11.53 28.15 -4.27
C ARG A 258 -10.12 27.69 -3.86
N ALA A 259 -9.81 26.40 -3.91
CA ALA A 259 -8.48 25.85 -3.64
C ALA A 259 -7.60 25.95 -4.91
N LEU A 260 -7.12 27.15 -5.21
CA LEU A 260 -6.41 27.46 -6.47
C LEU A 260 -4.98 26.89 -6.55
N ASN A 261 -4.41 26.45 -5.41
CA ASN A 261 -3.08 25.86 -5.32
C ASN A 261 -3.07 24.33 -5.49
N LEU A 262 -4.19 23.75 -5.94
CA LEU A 262 -4.28 22.32 -6.22
C LEU A 262 -3.36 21.94 -7.40
N GLU A 263 -2.50 20.96 -7.14
CA GLU A 263 -1.56 20.37 -8.10
C GLU A 263 -2.07 19.01 -8.59
N ASN A 264 -2.79 18.25 -7.76
CA ASN A 264 -3.29 16.91 -8.09
C ASN A 264 -4.76 16.75 -7.67
N ILE A 265 -5.63 16.40 -8.62
CA ILE A 265 -7.06 16.17 -8.39
C ILE A 265 -7.45 14.79 -8.90
N HIS A 266 -7.74 13.85 -8.01
CA HIS A 266 -8.23 12.52 -8.34
C HIS A 266 -9.64 12.29 -7.78
N LEU A 267 -10.60 12.07 -8.68
CA LEU A 267 -12.01 11.90 -8.37
C LEU A 267 -12.52 10.60 -9.00
N ARG A 268 -12.90 9.64 -8.16
CA ARG A 268 -13.37 8.31 -8.57
C ARG A 268 -14.81 8.09 -8.13
N GLY A 269 -15.51 7.22 -8.85
CA GLY A 269 -16.84 6.75 -8.44
C GLY A 269 -18.02 7.68 -8.76
N GLY A 270 -17.85 8.65 -9.67
CA GLY A 270 -18.95 9.47 -10.20
C GLY A 270 -19.10 10.86 -9.55
N ILE A 271 -18.07 11.33 -8.85
CA ILE A 271 -18.00 12.70 -8.32
C ILE A 271 -17.60 13.67 -9.43
N LEU A 272 -18.26 14.82 -9.50
CA LEU A 272 -18.06 15.84 -10.53
C LEU A 272 -17.77 17.21 -9.93
N LEU A 273 -16.65 17.84 -10.28
CA LEU A 273 -16.41 19.24 -9.93
C LEU A 273 -17.19 20.15 -10.86
N LYS A 274 -18.06 21.01 -10.31
CA LYS A 274 -18.82 21.99 -11.11
C LYS A 274 -17.92 23.00 -11.82
N ASN A 275 -16.80 23.36 -11.21
CA ASN A 275 -15.86 24.35 -11.72
C ASN A 275 -14.47 23.71 -11.87
N LEU A 276 -13.90 23.76 -13.07
CA LEU A 276 -12.57 23.24 -13.37
C LEU A 276 -11.64 24.40 -13.72
N SER A 277 -11.30 25.22 -12.72
CA SER A 277 -10.40 26.37 -12.87
C SER A 277 -9.24 26.27 -11.88
N PHE A 278 -8.15 25.60 -12.28
CA PHE A 278 -7.03 25.29 -11.40
C PHE A 278 -5.67 25.62 -12.06
N PRO A 279 -5.09 26.80 -11.76
CA PRO A 279 -3.90 27.30 -12.47
C PRO A 279 -2.62 26.48 -12.27
N HIS A 280 -2.51 25.81 -11.12
CA HIS A 280 -1.33 25.03 -10.74
C HIS A 280 -1.49 23.52 -10.94
N LEU A 281 -2.59 23.09 -11.57
CA LEU A 281 -2.89 21.67 -11.73
C LEU A 281 -1.87 20.99 -12.66
N THR A 282 -1.33 19.86 -12.19
CA THR A 282 -0.34 19.03 -12.89
C THR A 282 -0.90 17.65 -13.24
N SER A 283 -1.80 17.11 -12.41
CA SER A 283 -2.47 15.83 -12.64
C SER A 283 -3.98 15.95 -12.39
N PHE A 284 -4.78 15.48 -13.34
CA PHE A 284 -6.22 15.38 -13.22
C PHE A 284 -6.71 13.97 -13.51
N LEU A 285 -7.52 13.42 -12.61
CA LEU A 285 -8.27 12.19 -12.79
C LEU A 285 -9.72 12.46 -12.39
N GLY A 286 -10.69 12.32 -13.31
CA GLY A 286 -12.07 12.65 -12.99
C GLY A 286 -13.08 12.47 -14.13
N THR A 287 -14.36 12.59 -13.80
CA THR A 287 -15.44 12.52 -14.79
C THR A 287 -15.78 13.91 -15.33
N VAL A 288 -16.06 14.00 -16.62
CA VAL A 288 -16.47 15.24 -17.31
C VAL A 288 -17.77 14.97 -18.07
N GLN A 289 -18.73 15.90 -17.98
CA GLN A 289 -20.07 15.73 -18.57
C GLN A 289 -20.34 16.61 -19.79
N SER A 290 -19.49 17.59 -20.07
CA SER A 290 -19.63 18.48 -21.23
C SER A 290 -18.26 18.87 -21.79
N ILE A 291 -18.20 19.09 -23.10
CA ILE A 291 -17.02 19.64 -23.79
C ILE A 291 -16.61 21.01 -23.26
N VAL A 292 -17.57 21.84 -22.83
CA VAL A 292 -17.26 23.16 -22.27
C VAL A 292 -16.46 23.01 -20.99
N GLN A 293 -16.86 22.06 -20.14
CA GLN A 293 -16.18 21.74 -18.88
C GLN A 293 -14.77 21.19 -19.14
N PHE A 294 -14.60 20.32 -20.14
CA PHE A 294 -13.30 19.82 -20.57
C PHE A 294 -12.37 20.93 -21.06
N ARG A 295 -12.89 21.83 -21.91
CA ARG A 295 -12.13 22.96 -22.44
C ARG A 295 -11.69 23.90 -21.33
N GLN A 296 -12.59 24.20 -20.39
CA GLN A 296 -12.28 25.03 -19.23
C GLN A 296 -11.14 24.45 -18.38
N LEU A 297 -11.13 23.12 -18.17
CA LEU A 297 -10.03 22.44 -17.49
C LEU A 297 -8.70 22.72 -18.20
N ILE A 298 -8.62 22.45 -19.50
CA ILE A 298 -7.37 22.61 -20.28
C ILE A 298 -6.92 24.06 -20.33
N GLU A 299 -7.83 25.01 -20.57
CA GLU A 299 -7.50 26.44 -20.67
C GLU A 299 -7.04 27.02 -19.33
N SER A 300 -7.59 26.52 -18.22
CA SER A 300 -7.28 27.04 -16.88
C SER A 300 -6.04 26.44 -16.24
N SER A 301 -5.47 25.36 -16.78
CA SER A 301 -4.38 24.60 -16.16
C SER A 301 -3.14 24.48 -17.05
N PRO A 302 -2.37 25.55 -17.26
CA PRO A 302 -1.24 25.57 -18.20
C PRO A 302 -0.10 24.61 -17.83
N SER A 303 -0.03 24.16 -16.56
CA SER A 303 0.99 23.24 -16.06
C SER A 303 0.56 21.77 -16.11
N LEU A 304 -0.61 21.47 -16.69
CA LEU A 304 -1.17 20.12 -16.70
C LEU A 304 -0.30 19.17 -17.54
N GLN A 305 0.11 18.05 -16.93
CA GLN A 305 0.95 17.02 -17.54
C GLN A 305 0.21 15.71 -17.74
N ASP A 306 -0.58 15.31 -16.74
CA ASP A 306 -1.29 14.03 -16.74
C ASP A 306 -2.80 14.25 -16.67
N ILE A 307 -3.54 13.66 -17.60
CA ILE A 307 -5.00 13.79 -17.65
C ILE A 307 -5.67 12.42 -17.85
N SER A 308 -6.61 12.10 -16.97
CA SER A 308 -7.31 10.81 -16.89
C SER A 308 -8.81 11.05 -16.82
N ILE A 309 -9.54 10.81 -17.92
CA ILE A 309 -10.93 11.28 -18.04
C ILE A 309 -11.92 10.16 -18.33
N TRP A 310 -13.01 10.17 -17.56
CA TRP A 310 -14.28 9.53 -17.92
C TRP A 310 -15.20 10.58 -18.53
N TYR A 311 -15.34 10.60 -19.86
CA TYR A 311 -16.29 11.51 -20.51
C TYR A 311 -17.65 10.82 -20.66
N LYS A 312 -18.66 11.37 -19.97
CA LYS A 312 -20.04 10.88 -19.96
C LYS A 312 -20.97 12.04 -20.34
N PRO A 313 -21.23 12.29 -21.63
CA PRO A 313 -22.04 13.42 -22.06
C PRO A 313 -23.43 13.35 -21.42
N SER A 314 -23.89 14.47 -20.87
CA SER A 314 -25.28 14.56 -20.40
C SER A 314 -26.25 14.34 -21.58
N ILE A 315 -27.43 13.77 -21.33
CA ILE A 315 -28.45 13.41 -22.35
C ILE A 315 -29.01 14.65 -23.12
N ARG A 316 -28.54 15.85 -22.82
CA ARG A 316 -28.95 17.12 -23.44
C ARG A 316 -28.25 17.30 -24.80
N PRO A 317 -28.82 18.12 -25.72
CA PRO A 317 -28.41 18.15 -27.13
C PRO A 317 -26.90 18.35 -27.31
N PRO A 318 -26.33 17.91 -28.45
CA PRO A 318 -24.89 17.85 -28.65
C PRO A 318 -24.25 19.18 -28.26
N ASP A 319 -23.29 19.12 -27.33
CA ASP A 319 -22.46 20.25 -26.99
C ASP A 319 -21.94 20.86 -28.31
N ASN A 320 -22.31 22.11 -28.60
CA ASN A 320 -21.79 22.81 -29.77
C ASN A 320 -20.26 22.78 -29.71
N PHE A 321 -19.64 22.03 -30.60
CA PHE A 321 -18.19 21.95 -30.68
C PHE A 321 -17.65 23.33 -31.08
N PRO A 322 -16.88 24.01 -30.21
CA PRO A 322 -16.23 25.24 -30.61
C PRO A 322 -15.28 24.94 -31.79
N PRO A 323 -15.29 25.76 -32.86
CA PRO A 323 -14.61 25.43 -34.11
C PRO A 323 -13.08 25.50 -34.05
N ILE A 324 -12.51 26.08 -32.98
CA ILE A 324 -11.07 26.35 -32.87
C ILE A 324 -10.39 25.21 -32.10
N PRO A 325 -9.39 24.52 -32.69
CA PRO A 325 -8.59 23.53 -31.99
C PRO A 325 -7.86 24.17 -30.80
N LEU A 326 -7.95 23.54 -29.62
CA LEU A 326 -7.24 23.99 -28.42
C LEU A 326 -5.91 23.25 -28.30
N THR A 327 -4.80 23.99 -28.28
CA THR A 327 -3.47 23.40 -28.10
C THR A 327 -3.02 23.51 -26.65
N HIS A 328 -2.56 22.42 -26.06
CA HIS A 328 -1.97 22.41 -24.73
C HIS A 328 -0.55 21.83 -24.74
N PRO A 329 0.49 22.64 -24.47
CA PRO A 329 1.87 22.28 -24.75
C PRO A 329 2.49 21.28 -23.77
N ASN A 330 1.95 21.15 -22.55
CA ASN A 330 2.61 20.43 -21.46
C ASN A 330 2.00 19.05 -21.14
N ILE A 331 0.89 18.66 -21.79
CA ILE A 331 0.27 17.35 -21.53
C ILE A 331 1.15 16.25 -22.14
N ARG A 332 1.58 15.33 -21.27
CA ARG A 332 2.47 14.20 -21.58
C ARG A 332 1.73 12.87 -21.52
N LYS A 333 0.76 12.71 -20.62
CA LYS A 333 0.00 11.47 -20.47
C LYS A 333 -1.49 11.72 -20.55
N VAL A 334 -2.17 10.96 -21.42
CA VAL A 334 -3.63 10.96 -21.54
C VAL A 334 -4.15 9.57 -21.28
N THR A 335 -5.08 9.42 -20.34
CA THR A 335 -5.83 8.18 -20.10
C THR A 335 -7.31 8.41 -20.37
N VAL A 336 -7.92 7.56 -21.19
CA VAL A 336 -9.33 7.67 -21.59
C VAL A 336 -10.08 6.40 -21.22
N TYR A 337 -11.19 6.58 -20.51
CA TYR A 337 -12.01 5.47 -20.00
C TYR A 337 -13.39 5.32 -20.63
N ALA A 338 -13.81 6.28 -21.45
CA ALA A 338 -15.16 6.34 -22.01
C ALA A 338 -15.15 7.03 -23.39
N SER A 339 -16.23 7.75 -23.73
CA SER A 339 -16.35 8.47 -25.01
C SER A 339 -15.17 9.42 -25.24
N THR A 340 -14.70 9.51 -26.47
CA THR A 340 -13.53 10.33 -26.84
C THR A 340 -13.92 11.64 -27.53
N ALA A 341 -15.21 11.95 -27.63
CA ALA A 341 -15.68 13.10 -28.41
C ALA A 341 -15.10 14.44 -27.91
N CYS A 342 -14.78 14.57 -26.62
CA CYS A 342 -14.12 15.76 -26.10
C CYS A 342 -12.71 16.00 -26.68
N PHE A 343 -12.06 14.97 -27.23
CA PHE A 343 -10.73 15.07 -27.83
C PHE A 343 -10.74 15.44 -29.33
N SER A 344 -11.90 15.67 -29.95
CA SER A 344 -11.99 15.95 -31.39
C SER A 344 -11.30 17.24 -31.84
N SER A 345 -11.23 18.23 -30.95
CA SER A 345 -10.70 19.58 -31.23
C SER A 345 -9.59 19.99 -30.25
N VAL A 346 -8.68 19.06 -29.89
CA VAL A 346 -7.51 19.36 -29.04
C VAL A 346 -6.21 18.83 -29.64
N ILE A 347 -5.11 19.52 -29.35
CA ILE A 347 -3.77 19.20 -29.85
C ILE A 347 -2.80 19.17 -28.66
N PHE A 348 -2.11 18.03 -28.48
CA PHE A 348 -1.12 17.84 -27.41
C PHE A 348 0.25 17.52 -28.03
N PRO A 349 1.05 18.54 -28.39
CA PRO A 349 2.28 18.35 -29.15
C PRO A 349 3.37 17.60 -28.38
N SER A 350 3.30 17.59 -27.04
CA SER A 350 4.25 16.91 -26.15
C SER A 350 3.73 15.58 -25.61
N LEU A 351 2.67 15.01 -26.20
CA LEU A 351 2.08 13.75 -25.72
C LEU A 351 3.07 12.59 -25.85
N GLU A 352 3.44 12.00 -24.73
CA GLU A 352 4.37 10.87 -24.61
C GLU A 352 3.61 9.54 -24.50
N GLU A 353 2.53 9.49 -23.73
CA GLU A 353 1.79 8.26 -23.41
C GLU A 353 0.27 8.45 -23.59
N LEU A 354 -0.34 7.58 -24.40
CA LEU A 354 -1.79 7.44 -24.50
C LEU A 354 -2.24 6.10 -23.93
N VAL A 355 -3.15 6.12 -22.98
CA VAL A 355 -3.76 4.94 -22.37
C VAL A 355 -5.26 4.90 -22.70
N ILE A 356 -5.72 3.82 -23.30
CA ILE A 356 -7.11 3.58 -23.67
C ILE A 356 -7.62 2.39 -22.84
N ASP A 357 -8.27 2.69 -21.72
CA ASP A 357 -8.85 1.71 -20.83
C ASP A 357 -10.37 1.72 -21.00
N SER A 358 -10.84 1.11 -22.09
CA SER A 358 -12.22 1.23 -22.57
C SER A 358 -13.30 0.65 -21.64
N GLY A 359 -12.95 0.05 -20.50
CA GLY A 359 -13.89 -0.35 -19.43
C GLY A 359 -15.12 -1.16 -19.89
N VAL A 360 -16.13 -1.27 -19.02
CA VAL A 360 -17.35 -2.11 -19.19
C VAL A 360 -18.33 -1.57 -20.27
N TYR A 361 -18.01 -0.46 -20.94
CA TYR A 361 -18.84 0.13 -22.00
C TYR A 361 -18.36 -0.28 -23.41
N GLU A 362 -17.97 -1.55 -23.57
CA GLU A 362 -17.40 -2.12 -24.80
C GLU A 362 -18.28 -1.85 -26.05
N SER A 363 -19.60 -1.70 -25.87
CA SER A 363 -20.55 -1.51 -26.97
C SER A 363 -20.46 -0.15 -27.69
N ASN A 364 -19.81 0.86 -27.10
CA ASN A 364 -19.87 2.24 -27.60
C ASN A 364 -18.55 2.74 -28.20
N PHE A 365 -17.48 1.95 -28.19
CA PHE A 365 -16.19 2.37 -28.76
C PHE A 365 -16.12 2.07 -30.27
N GLY A 366 -16.72 2.95 -31.08
CA GLY A 366 -16.74 2.88 -32.54
C GLY A 366 -15.56 3.58 -33.26
N PRO A 367 -15.58 3.61 -34.61
CA PRO A 367 -14.49 4.12 -35.44
C PRO A 367 -14.25 5.63 -35.27
N GLU A 368 -15.28 6.44 -34.99
CA GLU A 368 -15.10 7.87 -34.70
C GLU A 368 -14.22 8.09 -33.47
N HIS A 369 -14.34 7.22 -32.47
CA HIS A 369 -13.52 7.33 -31.26
C HIS A 369 -12.04 7.08 -31.53
N VAL A 370 -11.77 6.08 -32.37
CA VAL A 370 -10.43 5.74 -32.86
C VAL A 370 -9.85 6.92 -33.64
N ASN A 371 -10.63 7.55 -34.52
CA ASN A 371 -10.18 8.69 -35.32
C ASN A 371 -9.77 9.90 -34.46
N HIS A 372 -10.55 10.24 -33.43
CA HIS A 372 -10.18 11.35 -32.53
C HIS A 372 -8.86 11.07 -31.80
N LEU A 373 -8.69 9.85 -31.28
CA LEU A 373 -7.49 9.49 -30.52
C LEU A 373 -6.26 9.27 -31.40
N SER A 374 -6.42 8.72 -32.61
CA SER A 374 -5.32 8.55 -33.55
C SER A 374 -4.85 9.89 -34.10
N SER A 375 -5.76 10.83 -34.36
CA SER A 375 -5.45 12.22 -34.68
C SER A 375 -4.69 12.91 -33.54
N LEU A 376 -5.15 12.72 -32.30
CA LEU A 376 -4.47 13.25 -31.11
C LEU A 376 -3.02 12.76 -31.02
N MET A 377 -2.81 11.46 -31.17
CA MET A 377 -1.46 10.86 -31.17
C MET A 377 -0.62 11.30 -32.37
N GLY A 378 -1.24 11.46 -33.54
CA GLY A 378 -0.61 11.95 -34.76
C GLY A 378 -0.13 13.40 -34.66
N SER A 379 -0.82 14.22 -33.87
CA SER A 379 -0.46 15.62 -33.61
C SER A 379 0.74 15.81 -32.66
N SER A 380 1.19 14.74 -32.00
CA SER A 380 2.34 14.77 -31.10
C SER A 380 3.66 14.69 -31.86
N ASN A 381 4.60 15.53 -31.43
CA ASN A 381 5.97 15.59 -31.94
C ASN A 381 6.95 14.83 -31.04
N HIS A 382 6.48 14.14 -30.00
CA HIS A 382 7.37 13.42 -29.10
C HIS A 382 8.01 12.21 -29.82
N PRO A 383 9.34 12.02 -29.72
CA PRO A 383 10.04 10.93 -30.41
C PRO A 383 9.77 9.55 -29.81
N GLY A 384 9.46 9.49 -28.51
CA GLY A 384 9.19 8.27 -27.77
C GLY A 384 7.71 8.14 -27.41
N ARG A 385 6.82 7.92 -28.39
CA ARG A 385 5.39 7.75 -28.09
C ARG A 385 5.11 6.33 -27.60
N SER A 386 4.26 6.24 -26.58
CA SER A 386 3.78 5.02 -25.96
C SER A 386 2.26 4.92 -26.10
N LEU A 387 1.77 3.75 -26.47
CA LEU A 387 0.35 3.42 -26.48
C LEU A 387 0.08 2.23 -25.57
N SER A 388 -0.88 2.37 -24.66
CA SER A 388 -1.46 1.24 -23.93
C SER A 388 -2.94 1.17 -24.25
N MET A 389 -3.45 0.05 -24.78
CA MET A 389 -4.88 -0.07 -25.07
C MET A 389 -5.45 -1.47 -24.87
N LYS A 390 -6.71 -1.54 -24.44
CA LYS A 390 -7.52 -2.75 -24.59
C LYS A 390 -8.11 -2.80 -26.00
N VAL A 391 -7.72 -3.80 -26.78
CA VAL A 391 -8.12 -3.96 -28.19
C VAL A 391 -9.45 -4.70 -28.26
N LEU A 392 -10.53 -3.95 -28.46
CA LEU A 392 -11.89 -4.49 -28.61
C LEU A 392 -12.13 -5.09 -30.00
N SER A 393 -11.59 -4.46 -31.05
CA SER A 393 -11.64 -4.91 -32.43
C SER A 393 -10.24 -4.84 -33.05
N PRO A 394 -9.82 -5.84 -33.86
CA PRO A 394 -8.56 -5.79 -34.59
C PRO A 394 -8.40 -4.55 -35.47
N SER A 395 -9.49 -3.99 -36.00
CA SER A 395 -9.45 -2.77 -36.83
C SER A 395 -9.08 -1.51 -36.04
N HIS A 396 -9.25 -1.50 -34.71
CA HIS A 396 -9.01 -0.31 -33.89
C HIS A 396 -7.54 -0.02 -33.66
N ILE A 397 -6.63 -1.00 -33.84
CA ILE A 397 -5.20 -0.82 -33.57
C ILE A 397 -4.48 -0.11 -34.73
N THR A 398 -4.86 -0.42 -35.97
CA THR A 398 -4.16 0.02 -37.19
C THR A 398 -3.93 1.53 -37.25
N PRO A 399 -4.91 2.39 -36.92
CA PRO A 399 -4.72 3.85 -36.99
C PRO A 399 -3.65 4.40 -36.04
N PHE A 400 -3.27 3.65 -35.00
CA PHE A 400 -2.25 4.08 -34.03
C PHE A 400 -0.83 3.63 -34.38
N LEU A 401 -0.66 2.74 -35.38
CA LEU A 401 0.63 2.15 -35.76
C LEU A 401 1.47 3.10 -36.63
N THR A 402 1.71 4.30 -36.10
CA THR A 402 2.41 5.39 -36.76
C THR A 402 3.94 5.28 -36.64
N PRO A 403 4.73 5.96 -37.48
CA PRO A 403 6.19 5.90 -37.43
C PRO A 403 6.84 6.34 -36.12
N GLY A 404 6.21 7.20 -35.31
CA GLY A 404 6.82 7.61 -34.03
C GLY A 404 6.35 6.82 -32.81
N LEU A 405 5.59 5.73 -33.01
CA LEU A 405 5.27 4.81 -31.92
C LEU A 405 6.50 3.97 -31.58
N THR A 406 6.94 4.03 -30.31
CA THR A 406 8.15 3.34 -29.82
C THR A 406 7.85 2.25 -28.80
N SER A 407 6.76 2.40 -28.03
CA SER A 407 6.30 1.43 -27.06
C SER A 407 4.82 1.13 -27.26
N LEU A 408 4.45 -0.15 -27.28
CA LEU A 408 3.09 -0.60 -27.47
C LEU A 408 2.73 -1.67 -26.42
N THR A 409 1.70 -1.39 -25.63
CA THR A 409 1.08 -2.35 -24.72
C THR A 409 -0.36 -2.60 -25.16
N ILE A 410 -0.70 -3.86 -25.42
CA ILE A 410 -2.06 -4.24 -25.83
C ILE A 410 -2.63 -5.31 -24.92
N GLU A 411 -3.90 -5.16 -24.58
CA GLU A 411 -4.70 -6.23 -23.98
C GLU A 411 -5.71 -6.74 -25.01
N VAL A 412 -5.67 -8.02 -25.34
CA VAL A 412 -6.44 -8.61 -26.45
C VAL A 412 -7.15 -9.87 -25.98
N GLN A 413 -8.41 -10.06 -26.40
CA GLN A 413 -9.10 -11.34 -26.21
C GLN A 413 -8.54 -12.40 -27.18
N ALA A 414 -8.41 -13.64 -26.72
CA ALA A 414 -7.85 -14.74 -27.52
C ALA A 414 -8.51 -14.91 -28.90
N ILE A 415 -9.81 -14.63 -29.03
CA ILE A 415 -10.54 -14.72 -30.30
C ILE A 415 -10.04 -13.74 -31.37
N ASN A 416 -9.55 -12.57 -30.96
CA ASN A 416 -9.12 -11.49 -31.86
C ASN A 416 -7.58 -11.43 -32.02
N SER A 417 -6.85 -12.23 -31.25
CA SER A 417 -5.38 -12.22 -31.17
C SER A 417 -4.69 -12.38 -32.53
N LYS A 418 -5.09 -13.35 -33.35
CA LYS A 418 -4.45 -13.64 -34.64
C LYS A 418 -4.53 -12.48 -35.62
N GLU A 419 -5.70 -11.85 -35.73
CA GLU A 419 -5.89 -10.69 -36.60
C GLU A 419 -5.07 -9.49 -36.11
N VAL A 420 -4.97 -9.29 -34.79
CA VAL A 420 -4.12 -8.25 -34.21
C VAL A 420 -2.63 -8.51 -34.48
N TYR A 421 -2.16 -9.77 -34.40
CA TYR A 421 -0.78 -10.11 -34.77
C TYR A 421 -0.51 -9.87 -36.26
N GLY A 422 -1.48 -10.21 -37.11
CA GLY A 422 -1.44 -9.90 -38.54
C GLY A 422 -1.31 -8.40 -38.81
N ALA A 423 -2.08 -7.57 -38.10
CA ALA A 423 -2.00 -6.10 -38.20
C ALA A 423 -0.66 -5.53 -37.71
N LEU A 424 0.04 -6.26 -36.82
CA LEU A 424 1.35 -5.88 -36.30
C LEU A 424 2.52 -6.43 -37.12
N MET A 425 2.31 -7.22 -38.16
CA MET A 425 3.39 -7.72 -39.02
C MET A 425 4.22 -6.57 -39.59
N TYR A 426 5.54 -6.71 -39.58
CA TYR A 426 6.46 -5.73 -40.14
C TYR A 426 7.02 -6.22 -41.48
N ASN A 427 6.91 -5.38 -42.51
CA ASN A 427 7.56 -5.58 -43.79
C ASN A 427 8.40 -4.33 -44.12
N PRO A 428 9.74 -4.43 -44.12
CA PRO A 428 10.62 -3.30 -44.42
C PRO A 428 10.54 -2.82 -45.87
N GLU A 429 10.07 -3.67 -46.79
CA GLU A 429 9.90 -3.33 -48.21
C GLU A 429 8.55 -2.64 -48.52
N SER A 430 7.66 -2.53 -47.52
CA SER A 430 6.41 -1.80 -47.67
C SER A 430 6.67 -0.31 -47.86
N SER A 431 5.93 0.34 -48.77
CA SER A 431 5.96 1.81 -48.93
C SER A 431 5.54 2.55 -47.65
N TYR A 432 4.75 1.90 -46.78
CA TYR A 432 4.33 2.40 -45.48
C TYR A 432 4.52 1.30 -44.43
N PRO A 433 5.73 1.15 -43.86
CA PRO A 433 5.97 0.15 -42.83
C PRO A 433 5.13 0.44 -41.58
N VAL A 434 4.57 -0.61 -40.99
CA VAL A 434 3.74 -0.51 -39.78
C VAL A 434 4.61 -0.27 -38.56
N ALA A 435 4.47 0.87 -37.88
CA ALA A 435 5.23 1.25 -36.68
C ALA A 435 6.74 0.87 -36.76
N PRO A 436 7.52 1.45 -37.71
CA PRO A 436 8.92 1.09 -37.95
C PRO A 436 9.86 1.28 -36.75
N ASN A 437 9.57 2.24 -35.87
CA ASN A 437 10.41 2.57 -34.72
C ASN A 437 9.97 1.88 -33.42
N LEU A 438 9.14 0.84 -33.51
CA LEU A 438 8.66 0.09 -32.35
C LEU A 438 9.79 -0.74 -31.74
N THR A 439 10.20 -0.39 -30.52
CA THR A 439 11.29 -1.04 -29.77
C THR A 439 10.78 -1.88 -28.60
N GLN A 440 9.66 -1.49 -28.01
CA GLN A 440 9.05 -2.19 -26.88
C GLN A 440 7.65 -2.67 -27.23
N LEU A 441 7.39 -3.96 -27.02
CA LEU A 441 6.09 -4.57 -27.26
C LEU A 441 5.65 -5.41 -26.06
N SER A 442 4.49 -5.10 -25.50
CA SER A 442 3.86 -5.88 -24.44
C SER A 442 2.48 -6.35 -24.88
N ILE A 443 2.25 -7.66 -24.93
CA ILE A 443 0.97 -8.26 -25.32
C ILE A 443 0.41 -9.03 -24.14
N LYS A 444 -0.76 -8.61 -23.66
CA LYS A 444 -1.55 -9.30 -22.65
C LYS A 444 -2.72 -10.00 -23.34
N GLU A 445 -2.69 -11.32 -23.43
CA GLU A 445 -3.80 -12.09 -23.99
C GLU A 445 -4.71 -12.62 -22.88
N MET A 446 -5.98 -12.25 -22.96
CA MET A 446 -7.05 -12.77 -22.11
C MET A 446 -7.62 -14.04 -22.76
N SER A 447 -7.40 -15.21 -22.13
CA SER A 447 -7.84 -16.50 -22.67
C SER A 447 -8.61 -17.32 -21.63
N PRO A 448 -9.74 -17.98 -21.99
CA PRO A 448 -10.32 -19.02 -21.16
C PRO A 448 -9.32 -20.20 -21.03
N VAL A 449 -9.41 -20.95 -19.94
CA VAL A 449 -8.40 -21.94 -19.43
C VAL A 449 -7.86 -22.97 -20.45
N SER A 450 -8.46 -23.11 -21.63
CA SER A 450 -8.06 -24.04 -22.69
C SER A 450 -7.54 -23.32 -23.95
N ASN A 451 -6.20 -23.36 -24.12
CA ASN A 451 -5.40 -22.93 -25.29
C ASN A 451 -5.20 -21.42 -25.51
N PRO A 452 -4.17 -20.79 -24.91
CA PRO A 452 -3.74 -19.44 -25.29
C PRO A 452 -3.12 -19.42 -26.70
N VAL A 453 -3.54 -18.49 -27.55
CA VAL A 453 -3.10 -18.39 -28.95
C VAL A 453 -1.64 -17.96 -29.02
N ILE A 454 -1.18 -17.07 -28.12
CA ILE A 454 0.24 -16.64 -28.01
C ILE A 454 1.24 -17.81 -28.09
N LEU A 455 0.94 -18.94 -27.44
CA LEU A 455 1.87 -20.08 -27.32
C LEU A 455 1.46 -21.31 -28.15
N THR A 456 0.30 -21.28 -28.80
CA THR A 456 -0.23 -22.42 -29.57
C THR A 456 -0.24 -22.18 -31.08
N ASP A 457 -0.24 -20.92 -31.52
CA ASP A 457 -0.27 -20.51 -32.92
C ASP A 457 1.01 -19.75 -33.30
N ASP A 458 1.52 -20.00 -34.50
CA ASP A 458 2.78 -19.42 -34.95
C ASP A 458 2.67 -17.95 -35.39
N ALA A 459 1.46 -17.37 -35.45
CA ALA A 459 1.26 -15.98 -35.85
C ALA A 459 1.97 -14.98 -34.93
N CYS A 460 1.92 -15.20 -33.61
CA CYS A 460 2.60 -14.33 -32.64
C CYS A 460 4.13 -14.40 -32.84
N LEU A 461 4.66 -15.61 -32.97
CA LEU A 461 6.09 -15.86 -33.19
C LEU A 461 6.56 -15.25 -34.53
N LYS A 462 5.80 -15.45 -35.61
CA LYS A 462 6.07 -14.84 -36.93
C LYS A 462 6.08 -13.32 -36.87
N MET A 463 5.15 -12.71 -36.14
CA MET A 463 5.11 -11.26 -35.94
C MET A 463 6.35 -10.77 -35.19
N VAL A 464 6.74 -11.42 -34.09
CA VAL A 464 7.96 -11.07 -33.33
C VAL A 464 9.21 -11.23 -34.19
N LEU A 465 9.31 -12.32 -34.95
CA LEU A 465 10.42 -12.57 -35.88
C LEU A 465 10.49 -11.52 -36.99
N SER A 466 9.35 -11.10 -37.55
CA SER A 466 9.30 -10.03 -38.57
C SER A 466 9.87 -8.71 -38.07
N ARG A 467 9.88 -8.50 -36.75
CA ARG A 467 10.35 -7.29 -36.05
C ARG A 467 11.66 -7.51 -35.27
N ALA A 468 12.37 -8.60 -35.50
CA ALA A 468 13.59 -8.94 -34.74
C ALA A 468 14.70 -7.89 -34.86
N THR A 469 14.68 -7.04 -35.88
CA THR A 469 15.64 -5.94 -36.06
C THR A 469 15.22 -4.64 -35.41
N THR A 470 13.94 -4.44 -35.09
CA THR A 470 13.41 -3.20 -34.51
C THR A 470 13.15 -3.33 -33.01
N LEU A 471 12.70 -4.51 -32.56
CA LEU A 471 12.36 -4.76 -31.15
C LEU A 471 13.62 -4.95 -30.31
N GLN A 472 13.63 -4.33 -29.14
CA GLN A 472 14.62 -4.49 -28.07
C GLN A 472 14.05 -5.31 -26.91
N SER A 473 12.74 -5.15 -26.63
CA SER A 473 12.06 -5.84 -25.53
C SER A 473 10.66 -6.30 -25.95
N VAL A 474 10.35 -7.56 -25.64
CA VAL A 474 9.04 -8.19 -25.87
C VAL A 474 8.56 -8.85 -24.59
N VAL A 475 7.40 -8.43 -24.10
CA VAL A 475 6.73 -9.03 -22.94
C VAL A 475 5.43 -9.68 -23.40
N LEU A 476 5.33 -10.99 -23.27
CA LEU A 476 4.11 -11.74 -23.58
C LEU A 476 3.50 -12.22 -22.28
N GLN A 477 2.29 -11.79 -21.97
CA GLN A 477 1.58 -12.17 -20.76
C GLN A 477 0.28 -12.89 -21.13
N ILE A 478 0.15 -14.13 -20.68
CA ILE A 478 -1.10 -14.87 -20.78
C ILE A 478 -1.87 -14.68 -19.49
N ILE A 479 -3.11 -14.20 -19.60
CA ILE A 479 -4.01 -14.02 -18.46
C ILE A 479 -5.15 -15.02 -18.61
N CYS A 480 -5.13 -16.07 -17.79
CA CYS A 480 -6.18 -17.08 -17.75
C CYS A 480 -7.24 -16.68 -16.72
N ILE A 481 -8.47 -16.47 -17.19
CA ILE A 481 -9.63 -16.24 -16.32
C ILE A 481 -10.27 -17.60 -16.00
N SER A 482 -10.27 -18.01 -14.72
CA SER A 482 -10.98 -19.22 -14.27
C SER A 482 -12.15 -18.85 -13.36
N HIS A 483 -13.35 -19.37 -13.67
CA HIS A 483 -14.54 -19.22 -12.82
C HIS A 483 -14.66 -20.29 -11.72
N TYR A 484 -13.74 -21.26 -11.64
CA TYR A 484 -13.77 -22.37 -10.69
C TYR A 484 -12.40 -22.65 -10.05
N THR A 485 -12.40 -23.20 -8.83
CA THR A 485 -11.26 -23.35 -7.91
C THR A 485 -10.23 -24.44 -8.27
N GLN A 486 -10.16 -24.92 -9.53
CA GLN A 486 -9.15 -25.89 -9.93
C GLN A 486 -8.46 -25.50 -11.24
N LEU A 487 -7.31 -24.83 -11.12
CA LEU A 487 -6.26 -24.81 -12.14
C LEU A 487 -5.54 -26.17 -12.13
N LYS A 488 -6.22 -27.23 -12.57
CA LYS A 488 -5.57 -28.53 -12.83
C LYS A 488 -5.11 -28.60 -14.27
N GLY A 489 -3.80 -28.41 -14.44
CA GLY A 489 -2.99 -28.96 -15.52
C GLY A 489 -3.49 -28.74 -16.95
N ALA A 490 -3.17 -27.60 -17.55
CA ALA A 490 -3.19 -27.44 -19.00
C ALA A 490 -1.78 -27.07 -19.47
N ARG A 491 -1.00 -28.08 -19.89
CA ARG A 491 0.17 -27.86 -20.76
C ARG A 491 -0.34 -27.78 -22.19
N PRO A 492 -0.04 -26.68 -22.89
CA PRO A 492 0.76 -26.80 -24.09
C PRO A 492 1.85 -25.72 -24.15
N HIS A 493 3.10 -26.14 -24.38
CA HIS A 493 4.23 -25.23 -24.61
C HIS A 493 4.96 -25.51 -25.93
N PRO A 494 4.28 -25.77 -27.06
CA PRO A 494 4.97 -26.13 -28.30
C PRO A 494 5.95 -25.03 -28.75
N LEU A 495 5.58 -23.75 -28.62
CA LEU A 495 6.41 -22.62 -29.07
C LEU A 495 7.28 -21.98 -27.98
N LEU A 496 7.19 -22.44 -26.72
CA LEU A 496 7.95 -21.82 -25.61
C LEU A 496 9.46 -21.95 -25.84
N ASN A 497 9.91 -23.09 -26.38
CA ASN A 497 11.32 -23.29 -26.71
C ASN A 497 11.78 -22.41 -27.87
N ASP A 498 10.90 -22.14 -28.83
CA ASP A 498 11.20 -21.25 -29.96
C ASP A 498 11.40 -19.81 -29.47
N PHE A 499 10.56 -19.33 -28.56
CA PHE A 499 10.77 -18.03 -27.90
C PHE A 499 12.04 -17.98 -27.05
N LYS A 500 12.40 -19.07 -26.35
CA LYS A 500 13.68 -19.15 -25.60
C LYS A 500 14.89 -19.02 -26.52
N SER A 501 14.81 -19.58 -27.73
CA SER A 501 15.92 -19.55 -28.69
C SER A 501 16.27 -18.13 -29.16
N LEU A 502 15.28 -17.20 -29.16
CA LEU A 502 15.48 -15.81 -29.55
C LEU A 502 16.49 -15.06 -28.67
N ARG A 503 16.59 -15.41 -27.37
CA ARG A 503 17.52 -14.77 -26.41
C ARG A 503 18.99 -15.09 -26.67
N SER A 504 19.26 -16.21 -27.36
CA SER A 504 20.61 -16.81 -27.46
C SER A 504 21.37 -16.46 -28.75
N SER A 505 20.76 -15.74 -29.69
CA SER A 505 21.36 -15.53 -31.02
C SER A 505 22.24 -14.30 -31.17
N ARG A 506 22.28 -13.38 -30.19
CA ARG A 506 23.16 -12.20 -30.20
C ARG A 506 23.61 -11.86 -28.78
N GLY A 507 24.83 -11.35 -28.64
CA GLY A 507 25.49 -11.02 -27.37
C GLY A 507 24.79 -9.92 -26.57
N GLN A 508 25.52 -8.94 -26.03
CA GLN A 508 24.97 -7.87 -25.17
C GLN A 508 23.83 -7.02 -25.80
N ASP A 509 23.52 -7.22 -27.08
CA ASP A 509 22.43 -6.57 -27.86
C ASP A 509 21.28 -7.54 -28.26
N GLY A 510 21.04 -8.61 -27.48
CA GLY A 510 19.95 -9.57 -27.73
C GLY A 510 18.56 -9.07 -27.36
N LEU A 511 17.52 -9.54 -28.07
CA LEU A 511 16.10 -9.27 -27.79
C LEU A 511 15.73 -9.78 -26.38
N ASP A 512 15.27 -8.89 -25.48
CA ASP A 512 14.75 -9.28 -24.16
C ASP A 512 13.33 -9.82 -24.31
N VAL A 513 13.17 -11.16 -24.26
CA VAL A 513 11.87 -11.82 -24.33
C VAL A 513 11.48 -12.31 -22.94
N ARG A 514 10.36 -11.82 -22.41
CA ARG A 514 9.77 -12.27 -21.14
C ARG A 514 8.39 -12.84 -21.38
N ILE A 515 8.13 -14.03 -20.85
CA ILE A 515 6.83 -14.67 -20.96
C ILE A 515 6.27 -14.91 -19.58
N ARG A 516 5.11 -14.32 -19.29
CA ARG A 516 4.41 -14.42 -18.02
C ARG A 516 3.10 -15.18 -18.18
N TRP A 517 2.75 -15.93 -17.16
CA TRP A 517 1.46 -16.57 -17.04
C TRP A 517 0.77 -16.09 -15.77
N THR A 518 -0.42 -15.55 -15.90
CA THR A 518 -1.20 -15.01 -14.79
C THR A 518 -2.51 -15.77 -14.68
N GLY A 519 -2.71 -16.48 -13.59
CA GLY A 519 -4.02 -17.05 -13.25
C GLY A 519 -4.84 -16.00 -12.50
N ARG A 520 -5.92 -15.53 -13.10
CA ARG A 520 -6.89 -14.63 -12.48
C ARG A 520 -8.12 -15.43 -12.04
N ILE A 521 -8.38 -15.45 -10.75
CA ILE A 521 -9.59 -16.07 -10.18
C ILE A 521 -10.58 -14.94 -9.88
N ALA A 522 -11.63 -14.83 -10.70
CA ALA A 522 -12.71 -13.89 -10.47
C ALA A 522 -13.69 -14.48 -9.43
N ILE A 523 -13.48 -14.18 -8.16
CA ILE A 523 -14.46 -14.43 -7.08
C ILE A 523 -15.16 -13.10 -6.82
N LEU A 524 -16.51 -13.10 -6.82
CA LEU A 524 -17.39 -11.94 -6.55
C LEU A 524 -16.74 -10.85 -5.66
N GLY A 525 -16.17 -9.82 -6.31
CA GLY A 525 -15.66 -8.61 -5.67
C GLY A 525 -14.18 -8.57 -5.28
N THR A 526 -13.40 -9.64 -5.47
CA THR A 526 -11.96 -9.66 -5.18
C THR A 526 -11.18 -10.45 -6.23
N ASP A 527 -10.36 -9.77 -7.04
CA ASP A 527 -9.45 -10.40 -7.99
C ASP A 527 -8.16 -10.84 -7.28
N HIS A 528 -7.83 -12.13 -7.38
CA HIS A 528 -6.54 -12.66 -6.95
C HIS A 528 -5.74 -13.07 -8.19
N ASP A 529 -4.66 -12.33 -8.46
CA ASP A 529 -3.73 -12.61 -9.55
C ASP A 529 -2.55 -13.46 -9.03
N LYS A 530 -2.35 -14.67 -9.57
CA LYS A 530 -1.13 -15.46 -9.38
C LYS A 530 -0.27 -15.36 -10.62
N VAL A 531 0.87 -14.68 -10.52
CA VAL A 531 1.83 -14.53 -11.62
C VAL A 531 2.90 -15.62 -11.52
N LEU A 532 3.16 -16.30 -12.63
CA LEU A 532 4.22 -17.26 -12.85
C LEU A 532 5.04 -16.78 -14.06
N ASP A 533 6.30 -16.43 -13.83
CA ASP A 533 7.22 -16.14 -14.92
C ASP A 533 7.64 -17.48 -15.58
N LEU A 534 7.41 -17.61 -16.89
CA LEU A 534 7.73 -18.80 -17.67
C LEU A 534 9.11 -18.69 -18.36
N ILE A 535 9.51 -17.46 -18.69
CA ILE A 535 10.80 -17.01 -19.26
C ILE A 535 11.04 -15.59 -18.77
#